data_AF-A0A7C6Y5X0-F1
#
_entry.id   AF-A0A7C6Y5X0-F1
#
_cell.length_a   1.000
_cell.length_b   1.000
_cell.length_c   1.000
_cell.angle_alpha   90.00
_cell.angle_beta   90.00
_cell.angle_gamma   90.00
#
_symmetry.space_group_name_H-M   'P 1'
#
loop_
_entity.id
_entity.type
_entity.pdbx_description
1 polymer ?
#
loop_
_entity_poly.entity_id
_entity_poly.type
_entity_poly.pdbx_seq_one_letter_code
_entity_poly.pdbx_strand_id
1 'polypeptide(L)' 'MDLKAYIATVKDFPKEDIMFRDITPLMLDGKAYKYAADSLTEFAKSK' A
#
# COMPACT_ATOMS: atom_id res chain seq x y z
N MET A 1 -3.73 -5.45 -10.82
CA MET A 1 -2.90 -4.23 -10.78
C MET A 1 -1.65 -4.53 -9.96
N ASP A 2 -0.48 -4.00 -10.35
CA ASP A 2 0.73 -4.10 -9.52
C ASP A 2 0.74 -3.00 -8.46
N LEU A 3 0.25 -3.32 -7.25
CA LEU A 3 0.19 -2.38 -6.13
C LEU A 3 1.58 -2.07 -5.55
N LYS A 4 2.59 -2.94 -5.77
CA LYS A 4 3.94 -2.71 -5.22
C LYS A 4 4.63 -1.52 -5.87
N ALA A 5 4.26 -1.19 -7.11
CA ALA A 5 4.71 0.02 -7.79
C ALA A 5 4.28 1.32 -7.09
N TYR A 6 3.30 1.26 -6.19
CA TYR A 6 2.77 2.40 -5.43
C TYR A 6 3.27 2.43 -3.97
N ILE A 7 4.27 1.62 -3.63
CA ILE A 7 4.88 1.60 -2.29
C ILE A 7 6.25 2.26 -2.36
N ALA A 8 6.36 3.43 -1.73
CA ALA A 8 7.65 4.10 -1.56
C ALA A 8 8.42 3.45 -0.40
N THR A 9 9.75 3.54 -0.46
CA THR A 9 10.62 3.04 0.60
C THR A 9 11.40 4.19 1.19
N VAL A 10 11.20 4.45 2.49
CA VAL A 10 11.90 5.49 3.24
C VAL A 10 12.89 4.80 4.17
N LYS A 11 14.18 5.07 3.97
CA LYS A 11 15.25 4.54 4.80
C LYS A 11 15.34 5.33 6.11
N ASP A 12 15.64 4.64 7.21
CA ASP A 12 15.94 5.20 8.53
C ASP A 12 14.76 5.97 9.17
N PHE A 13 13.52 5.49 8.95
CA PHE A 13 12.30 6.09 9.50
C PHE A 13 11.42 5.08 10.25
N PRO A 14 10.85 5.42 11.44
CA PRO A 14 11.07 6.65 12.21
C PRO A 14 12.37 6.61 13.03
N LYS A 15 13.17 5.55 12.90
CA LYS A 15 14.46 5.34 13.56
C LYS A 15 15.44 4.73 12.56
N GLU A 16 16.73 4.86 12.86
CA GLU A 16 17.83 4.26 12.09
C GLU A 16 17.65 2.75 11.89
N ASP A 17 18.16 2.25 10.76
CA ASP A 17 18.09 0.85 10.31
C ASP A 17 16.69 0.32 9.99
N ILE A 18 15.67 1.18 9.92
CA ILE A 18 14.31 0.81 9.51
C ILE A 18 14.06 1.17 8.04
N MET A 19 13.59 0.20 7.26
CA MET A 19 13.07 0.42 5.90
C MET A 19 11.55 0.58 5.93
N PHE A 20 11.08 1.81 6.11
CA PHE A 20 9.65 2.10 6.17
C PHE A 20 9.01 1.96 4.78
N ARG A 21 7.88 1.25 4.73
CA ARG A 21 7.07 1.08 3.51
C ARG A 21 5.95 2.09 3.52
N ASP A 22 6.14 3.16 2.78
CA ASP A 22 5.18 4.24 2.67
C ASP A 22 4.13 3.91 1.60
N ILE A 23 2.88 3.75 2.05
CA ILE A 23 1.72 3.48 1.19
C ILE A 23 1.00 4.77 0.75
N THR A 24 1.50 5.95 1.13
CA THR A 24 0.92 7.24 0.74
C THR A 24 0.71 7.37 -0.78
N PRO A 25 1.64 6.94 -1.66
CA PRO A 25 1.41 7.00 -3.10
C PRO A 25 0.22 6.14 -3.56
N LEU A 26 0.01 4.98 -2.95
CA LEU A 26 -1.16 4.12 -3.20
C LEU A 26 -2.46 4.81 -2.77
N MET A 27 -2.46 5.47 -1.61
CA MET A 27 -3.65 6.16 -1.08
C MET A 27 -4.01 7.41 -1.90
N LEU A 28 -3.01 8.10 -2.46
CA LEU A 28 -3.22 9.28 -3.30
C LEU A 28 -3.69 8.91 -4.72
N ASP A 29 -3.40 7.71 -5.21
CA ASP A 29 -3.95 7.21 -6.47
C ASP A 29 -5.32 6.57 -6.24
N GLY A 30 -6.38 7.28 -6.65
CA GLY A 30 -7.76 6.81 -6.45
C GLY A 30 -8.09 5.47 -7.12
N LYS A 31 -7.42 5.10 -8.22
CA LYS A 31 -7.64 3.80 -8.88
C LYS A 31 -6.94 2.69 -8.10
N ALA A 32 -5.70 2.92 -7.66
CA ALA A 32 -4.94 1.96 -6.87
C ALA A 32 -5.58 1.73 -5.50
N TYR A 33 -6.00 2.80 -4.82
CA TYR A 33 -6.70 2.73 -3.54
C TYR A 33 -8.00 1.93 -3.66
N LYS A 34 -8.85 2.25 -4.65
CA LYS A 34 -10.09 1.50 -4.89
C LYS A 34 -9.81 0.03 -5.17
N TYR A 35 -8.87 -0.28 -6.05
CA TYR A 35 -8.50 -1.65 -6.38
C TYR A 35 -8.06 -2.45 -5.14
N ALA A 36 -7.25 -1.84 -4.28
CA ALA A 36 -6.80 -2.46 -3.03
C ALA A 36 -7.96 -2.73 -2.06
N ALA A 37 -8.84 -1.74 -1.86
CA ALA A 37 -10.02 -1.86 -0.99
C ALA A 37 -11.00 -2.93 -1.50
N ASP A 38 -11.28 -2.95 -2.81
CA ASP A 38 -12.14 -3.94 -3.45
C ASP A 38 -11.55 -5.35 -3.28
N SER A 39 -10.24 -5.52 -3.51
CA SER A 39 -9.55 -6.81 -3.35
C SER A 39 -9.62 -7.33 -1.91
N LEU A 40 -9.43 -6.45 -0.92
CA LEU A 40 -9.53 -6.81 0.50
C LEU A 40 -10.97 -7.19 0.87
N THR A 41 -11.95 -6.43 0.39
CA THR A 41 -13.38 -6.69 0.63
C THR A 41 -13.80 -8.04 0.05
N GLU A 42 -13.36 -8.36 -1.17
CA GLU A 42 -13.66 -9.63 -1.82
C GLU A 42 -13.05 -10.82 -1.07
N PHE A 43 -11.80 -10.66 -0.61
CA PHE A 43 -11.17 -11.66 0.26
C PHE A 43 -11.99 -11.90 1.53
N ALA A 44 -12.45 -10.84 2.19
CA ALA A 44 -13.25 -10.95 3.41
C ALA A 44 -14.63 -11.61 3.17
N LYS A 45 -15.26 -11.39 2.01
CA LYS A 45 -16.55 -12.02 1.65
C LYS A 45 -16.42 -13.51 1.31
N SER A 46 -15.25 -13.92 0.84
CA SER A 46 -14.97 -15.32 0.46
C SER A 46 -14.51 -16.19 1.64
N LYS A 47 -14.51 -15.64 2.86
CA LYS A 47 -14.13 -16.30 4.11
C LYS A 47 -15.29 -16.28 5.10
#